data_AF-A0A4Q5R7G6-F1
#
_entry.id   AF-A0A4Q5R7G6-F1
#
_cell.length_a   1.000
_cell.length_b   1.000
_cell.length_c   1.000
_cell.angle_alpha   90.00
_cell.angle_beta   90.00
_cell.angle_gamma   90.00
#
_symmetry.space_group_name_H-M   'P 1'
#
loop_
_entity.id
_entity.type
_entity.pdbx_description
1 polymer ?
#
loop_
_entity_poly.entity_id
_entity_poly.type
_entity_poly.pdbx_seq_one_letter_code
_entity_poly.pdbx_strand_id
1 'polypeptide(L)'
;MVTKEIVVTRFRWQLAALSVEVKLLRLGLILRAYNPGQPRVPAGHPDGGQWTSDDGSVRSENDNTARIYNVSDKDKYQYNVFLEEEEEKFGGAYN
;
A
#
# COMPACT_ATOMS: atom_id res chain seq x y z
N MET A 1 19.07 28.77 26.91
CA MET A 1 19.73 28.58 25.60
C MET A 1 19.35 27.19 25.10
N VAL A 2 18.56 27.07 24.04
CA VAL A 2 18.17 25.76 23.49
C VAL A 2 19.37 25.20 22.70
N THR A 3 19.82 24.00 23.04
CA THR A 3 20.97 23.37 22.38
C THR A 3 20.54 22.71 21.06
N LYS A 4 21.46 22.65 20.08
CA LYS A 4 21.21 22.07 18.75
C LYS A 4 20.66 20.63 18.84
N GLU A 5 21.17 19.86 19.80
CA GLU A 5 20.72 18.51 20.17
C GLU A 5 19.21 18.42 20.41
N ILE A 6 18.66 19.35 21.19
CA ILE A 6 17.22 19.36 21.54
C ILE A 6 16.38 19.63 20.29
N VAL A 7 16.84 20.55 19.43
CA VAL A 7 16.14 20.91 18.19
C VAL A 7 16.11 19.74 17.21
N VAL A 8 17.26 19.09 16.98
CA VAL A 8 17.38 17.91 16.11
C VAL A 8 16.52 16.76 16.64
N THR A 9 16.57 16.50 17.94
CA THR A 9 15.75 15.47 18.58
C THR A 9 14.27 15.74 18.36
N ARG A 10 13.81 16.98 18.62
CA ARG A 10 12.40 17.36 18.41
C ARG A 10 11.96 17.14 16.96
N PHE A 11 12.78 17.51 15.98
CA PHE A 11 12.45 17.30 14.57
C PHE A 11 12.38 15.81 14.19
N ARG A 12 13.26 14.97 14.74
CA ARG A 12 13.20 13.50 14.54
C ARG A 12 11.88 12.94 15.05
N TRP A 13 11.44 13.35 16.24
CA TRP A 13 10.16 12.95 16.80
C TRP A 13 8.97 13.41 15.95
N GLN A 14 8.98 14.66 15.48
CA GLN A 14 7.92 15.20 14.62
C GLN A 14 7.85 14.43 13.28
N LEU A 15 8.99 14.11 12.67
CA LEU A 15 9.03 13.32 11.44
C LEU A 15 8.50 11.90 11.65
N ALA A 16 8.89 11.26 12.76
CA ALA A 16 8.40 9.93 13.11
C ALA A 16 6.89 9.92 13.34
N ALA A 17 6.35 10.91 14.06
CA ALA A 17 4.92 11.07 14.28
C ALA A 17 4.16 11.22 12.95
N LEU A 18 4.61 12.11 12.07
CA LEU A 18 3.99 12.32 10.76
C LEU A 18 4.05 11.05 9.88
N SER A 19 5.15 10.30 9.94
CA SER A 19 5.25 9.01 9.25
C SER A 19 4.21 8.00 9.74
N VAL A 20 3.93 7.96 11.05
CA VAL A 20 2.88 7.09 11.60
C VAL A 20 1.50 7.54 11.14
N GLU A 21 1.21 8.84 11.20
CA GLU A 21 -0.08 9.39 10.75
C GLU A 21 -0.37 9.05 9.29
N VAL A 22 0.62 9.22 8.39
CA VAL A 22 0.48 8.87 6.97
C VAL A 22 0.21 7.37 6.79
N LYS A 23 0.90 6.50 7.53
CA LYS A 23 0.68 5.04 7.47
C LYS A 23 -0.72 4.67 7.95
N LEU A 24 -1.22 5.29 9.01
CA LEU A 24 -2.57 5.06 9.52
C LEU A 24 -3.65 5.49 8.52
N LEU A 25 -3.48 6.65 7.86
CA LEU A 25 -4.40 7.09 6.81
C LEU A 25 -4.41 6.13 5.62
N ARG A 26 -3.24 5.65 5.18
CA ARG A 26 -3.13 4.63 4.12
C ARG A 26 -3.80 3.33 4.51
N LEU A 27 -3.60 2.86 5.73
CA LEU A 27 -4.27 1.67 6.25
C LEU A 27 -5.79 1.85 6.23
N GLY A 28 -6.30 2.99 6.70
CA GLY A 28 -7.73 3.29 6.66
C GLY A 28 -8.31 3.25 5.24
N LEU A 29 -7.59 3.77 4.24
CA LEU A 29 -7.98 3.70 2.84
C LEU A 29 -8.01 2.25 2.32
N ILE A 30 -7.00 1.45 2.64
CA ILE A 30 -6.93 0.03 2.24
C ILE A 30 -8.08 -0.76 2.88
N LEU A 31 -8.34 -0.57 4.17
CA LEU A 31 -9.43 -1.25 4.88
C LEU A 31 -10.81 -0.87 4.33
N ARG A 32 -10.99 0.38 3.88
CA ARG A 32 -12.23 0.80 3.20
C ARG A 32 -12.41 0.14 1.84
N ALA A 33 -11.33 -0.12 1.11
CA ALA A 33 -11.36 -0.78 -0.19
C ALA A 33 -11.39 -2.32 -0.08
N TYR A 34 -11.01 -2.88 1.06
CA TYR A 34 -10.98 -4.32 1.29
C TYR A 34 -12.39 -4.89 1.45
N ASN A 35 -12.76 -5.80 0.57
CA ASN A 35 -13.97 -6.60 0.68
C ASN A 35 -13.60 -8.10 0.72
N PRO A 36 -13.75 -8.79 1.87
CA PRO A 36 -13.42 -10.21 1.98
C PRO A 36 -14.33 -11.11 1.13
N GLY A 37 -15.53 -10.65 0.78
CA GLY A 37 -16.46 -11.34 -0.11
C GLY A 37 -16.24 -11.04 -1.60
N GLN A 38 -15.27 -10.19 -1.95
CA GLN A 38 -15.01 -9.88 -3.36
C GLN A 38 -14.55 -11.17 -4.09
N PRO A 39 -15.13 -11.49 -5.25
CA PRO A 39 -14.81 -12.71 -5.96
C PRO A 39 -13.34 -12.77 -6.42
N ARG A 40 -12.87 -14.00 -6.61
CA ARG A 40 -11.51 -14.33 -7.03
C ARG A 40 -11.57 -15.25 -8.24
N VAL A 41 -10.54 -15.18 -9.08
CA VAL A 41 -10.37 -16.20 -10.12
C VAL A 41 -10.05 -17.54 -9.43
N PRO A 42 -10.77 -18.63 -9.75
CA PRO A 42 -10.54 -19.95 -9.16
C PRO A 42 -9.13 -20.47 -9.39
N ALA A 43 -8.69 -21.37 -8.50
CA ALA A 43 -7.45 -22.11 -8.70
C ALA A 43 -7.53 -22.98 -9.98
N GLY A 44 -6.42 -23.07 -10.71
CA GLY A 44 -6.34 -23.83 -11.98
C GLY A 44 -6.56 -23.00 -13.24
N HIS A 45 -6.98 -21.73 -13.13
CA HIS A 45 -6.93 -20.77 -14.22
C HIS A 45 -5.55 -20.11 -14.30
N PRO A 46 -5.03 -19.73 -15.48
CA PRO A 46 -3.78 -18.98 -15.61
C PRO A 46 -3.73 -17.70 -14.74
N ASP A 47 -4.89 -17.10 -14.50
CA ASP A 47 -5.06 -15.88 -13.68
C ASP A 47 -5.55 -16.16 -12.25
N GLY A 48 -5.45 -17.41 -11.78
CA GLY A 48 -5.95 -17.85 -10.47
C GLY A 48 -5.44 -16.98 -9.30
N GLY A 49 -6.32 -16.71 -8.34
CA GLY A 49 -5.99 -15.92 -7.14
C GLY A 49 -6.13 -14.39 -7.30
N GLN A 50 -6.29 -13.88 -8.53
CA GLN A 50 -6.58 -12.47 -8.76
C GLN A 50 -7.98 -12.09 -8.28
N TRP A 51 -8.16 -10.83 -7.90
CA TRP A 51 -9.47 -10.28 -7.55
C TRP A 51 -10.22 -9.95 -8.84
N THR A 52 -11.48 -10.37 -8.96
CA THR A 52 -12.33 -9.96 -10.06
C THR A 52 -13.09 -8.68 -9.69
N SER A 53 -13.27 -7.77 -10.64
CA SER A 53 -14.13 -6.61 -10.43
C SER A 53 -15.56 -7.07 -10.18
N ASP A 54 -16.24 -6.48 -9.20
CA ASP A 54 -17.69 -6.68 -8.93
C ASP A 54 -18.57 -5.89 -9.93
N ASP A 55 -18.00 -5.58 -11.09
CA ASP A 55 -18.56 -4.73 -12.12
C ASP A 55 -19.57 -5.54 -12.94
N GLY A 56 -20.82 -5.55 -12.45
CA GLY A 56 -22.00 -5.74 -13.28
C GLY A 56 -22.38 -4.47 -14.06
N SER A 57 -21.43 -3.61 -14.43
CA SER A 57 -21.66 -2.45 -15.26
C SER A 57 -21.54 -2.87 -16.73
N VAL A 58 -22.71 -3.05 -17.34
CA VAL A 58 -22.84 -3.02 -18.79
C VAL A 58 -22.19 -1.72 -19.26
N ARG A 59 -21.10 -1.81 -20.02
CA ARG A 59 -20.48 -0.68 -20.71
C ARG A 59 -21.53 -0.01 -21.59
N SER A 60 -22.13 1.07 -21.10
CA SER A 60 -22.83 2.03 -21.96
C SER A 60 -21.75 2.90 -22.60
N GLU A 61 -21.46 2.61 -23.87
CA GLU A 61 -20.71 3.49 -24.77
C GLU A 61 -21.40 4.85 -24.82
N ASN A 62 -21.01 5.76 -23.93
CA ASN A 62 -21.27 7.18 -24.10
C ASN A 62 -20.00 7.93 -23.68
N ASP A 63 -19.36 8.46 -24.71
CA ASP A 63 -18.17 9.31 -24.71
C ASP A 63 -18.22 10.39 -23.62
N ASN A 64 -17.12 10.51 -22.86
CA ASN A 64 -16.58 11.69 -22.16
C ASN A 64 -15.85 11.37 -20.84
N THR A 65 -15.34 10.14 -20.66
CA THR A 65 -14.53 9.83 -19.47
C THR A 65 -13.10 10.35 -19.63
N ALA A 66 -12.73 11.35 -18.83
CA ALA A 66 -11.38 11.87 -18.77
C ALA A 66 -10.38 10.73 -18.45
N ARG A 67 -9.44 10.46 -19.35
CA ARG A 67 -8.38 9.47 -19.14
C ARG A 67 -7.30 10.07 -18.25
N ILE A 68 -7.08 9.48 -17.08
CA ILE A 68 -5.96 9.81 -16.20
C ILE A 68 -4.72 9.10 -16.73
N TYR A 69 -3.73 9.86 -17.18
CA TYR A 69 -2.40 9.33 -17.49
C TYR A 69 -1.51 9.49 -16.26
N ASN A 70 -0.85 8.41 -15.85
CA ASN A 70 0.23 8.50 -14.88
C ASN A 70 1.39 9.25 -15.52
N VAL A 71 1.66 10.48 -15.05
CA VAL A 71 2.88 11.22 -15.40
C VAL A 71 4.04 10.51 -14.72
N SER A 72 4.68 9.66 -15.50
CA SER A 72 5.87 8.90 -15.18
C SER A 72 7.07 9.85 -15.07
N ASP A 73 7.37 10.33 -13.87
CA ASP A 73 8.76 10.56 -13.46
C ASP A 73 9.25 9.25 -12.82
N LYS A 74 9.54 8.27 -13.67
CA LYS A 74 9.74 6.86 -13.31
C LYS A 74 11.03 6.55 -12.56
N ASP A 75 11.95 7.50 -12.38
CA ASP A 75 13.35 7.14 -12.04
C ASP A 75 13.91 7.72 -10.74
N LYS A 76 13.13 8.38 -9.87
CA LYS A 76 13.75 9.08 -8.71
C LYS A 76 13.47 8.58 -7.31
N TYR A 77 12.45 7.77 -7.06
CA TYR A 77 12.18 7.29 -5.70
C TYR A 77 11.62 5.87 -5.65
N GLN A 78 12.39 4.92 -6.20
CA GLN A 78 12.18 3.51 -5.89
C GLN A 78 12.89 3.24 -4.55
N TYR A 79 12.13 3.14 -3.47
CA TYR A 79 12.67 2.72 -2.18
C TYR A 79 12.70 1.18 -2.15
N ASN A 80 13.87 0.61 -1.95
CA ASN A 80 13.99 -0.81 -1.65
C ASN A 80 13.38 -1.05 -0.27
N VAL A 81 12.25 -1.76 -0.24
CA VAL A 81 11.67 -2.29 1.00
C VAL A 81 12.39 -3.60 1.28
N PHE A 82 13.43 -3.54 2.12
CA PHE A 82 14.06 -4.75 2.65
C PHE A 82 13.11 -5.38 3.67
N LEU A 83 12.60 -6.57 3.36
CA LEU A 83 11.67 -7.34 4.21
C LEU A 83 12.39 -8.37 5.10
N GLU A 84 13.71 -8.34 5.17
CA GLU A 84 14.54 -9.40 5.79
C GLU A 84 14.62 -9.40 7.33
N GLU A 85 13.85 -8.57 8.05
CA GLU A 85 13.91 -8.55 9.53
C GLU A 85 12.70 -9.14 10.27
N GLU A 86 11.62 -9.58 9.59
CA GLU A 86 10.42 -10.11 10.29
C GLU A 86 10.26 -11.65 10.31
N GLU A 87 11.01 -12.42 9.51
CA GLU A 87 10.81 -13.89 9.43
C GLU A 87 11.51 -14.71 10.54
N GLU A 88 12.47 -14.16 11.30
CA GLU A 88 13.17 -14.94 12.34
C GLU A 88 12.34 -15.19 13.61
N LYS A 89 11.17 -14.55 13.78
CA LYS A 89 10.43 -14.62 15.06
C LYS A 89 9.41 -15.77 15.16
N PHE A 90 9.03 -16.42 14.07
CA PHE A 90 7.95 -17.43 14.10
C PHE A 90 8.23 -18.76 13.37
N GLY A 91 9.45 -18.98 12.86
CA GLY A 91 9.85 -20.25 12.24
C GLY A 91 10.25 -21.32 13.26
N GLY A 92 9.29 -21.84 14.02
CA GLY A 92 9.49 -22.99 14.89
C GLY A 92 9.94 -24.23 14.10
N ALA A 93 11.04 -24.83 14.57
CA ALA A 93 11.62 -26.05 14.03
C ALA A 93 10.62 -27.22 14.08
N TYR A 94 10.45 -27.90 12.94
CA TYR A 94 9.96 -29.27 12.89
C TYR A 94 11.03 -30.12 12.22
N ASN A 95 11.46 -31.16 12.95
CA ASN A 95 12.43 -32.17 12.53
C ASN A 95 11.90 -33.05 11.39
#